data_AF-A0A2N4UDL4-F1
#
_entry.id   AF-A0A2N4UDL4-F1
#
_cell.length_a   1.000
_cell.length_b   1.000
_cell.length_c   1.000
_cell.angle_alpha   90.00
_cell.angle_beta   90.00
_cell.angle_gamma   90.00
#
_symmetry.space_group_name_H-M   'P 1'
#
loop_
_entity.id
_entity.type
_entity.pdbx_description
1 polymer ?
#
loop_
_entity_poly.entity_id
_entity_poly.type
_entity_poly.pdbx_seq_one_letter_code
_entity_poly.pdbx_strand_id
1 'polypeptide(L)'
;MKVPKRLAPLLEEGLIDEVISQLMSGKEATVYVVRSGDSIRCAKVYKDAKQRSFRQAASYRDGRKVQNSRQARAMEKGTRYGRQMQEELWQNAEVDALFRLANANVRVPLPYICTDGVLLMELVVDDIGNVAPRLADVDMTPERALELHALLLNQVVRMLCAGIIHGDLSEYNILLAPDGPVIIDLPQAVDAAGNNEAAAMLGRDVDNLATFFGQFAPQLLGTHYGKEIWTLFEAGELTSESVLTGHVEADTRPVDMDALMDDLEDARFEEEARQRYEQGLRGAN
;
A
#
# COMPACT_ATOMS: atom_id res chain seq x y z
N MET A 1 7.48 21.94 -19.71
CA MET A 1 7.97 22.21 -18.32
C MET A 1 9.49 21.98 -18.26
N LYS A 2 10.24 22.63 -17.35
CA LYS A 2 11.65 22.26 -17.13
C LYS A 2 11.71 20.89 -16.44
N VAL A 3 12.40 19.93 -17.07
CA VAL A 3 12.53 18.57 -16.54
C VAL A 3 13.24 18.59 -15.17
N PRO A 4 12.64 18.02 -14.12
CA PRO A 4 13.31 17.82 -12.84
C PRO A 4 14.57 16.96 -12.99
N LYS A 5 15.67 17.32 -12.33
CA LYS A 5 16.97 16.61 -12.45
C LYS A 5 16.87 15.10 -12.18
N ARG A 6 15.97 14.69 -11.28
CA ARG A 6 15.72 13.28 -10.93
C ARG A 6 15.05 12.48 -12.06
N LEU A 7 14.37 13.12 -13.00
CA LEU A 7 13.73 12.48 -14.15
C LEU A 7 14.63 12.44 -15.39
N ALA A 8 15.76 13.17 -15.40
CA ALA A 8 16.70 13.16 -16.52
C ALA A 8 17.24 11.76 -16.87
N PRO A 9 17.63 10.90 -15.90
CA PRO A 9 18.06 9.54 -16.21
C PRO A 9 16.98 8.72 -16.93
N LEU A 10 15.71 8.87 -16.56
CA LEU A 10 14.61 8.14 -17.20
C LEU A 10 14.37 8.60 -18.65
N LEU A 11 14.64 9.88 -18.97
CA LEU A 11 14.60 10.39 -20.34
C LEU A 11 15.78 9.87 -21.17
N GLU A 12 16.99 9.93 -20.60
CA GLU A 12 18.22 9.48 -21.26
C GLU A 12 18.18 7.96 -21.56
N GLU A 13 17.61 7.18 -20.66
CA GLU A 13 17.42 5.73 -20.81
C GLU A 13 16.19 5.38 -21.69
N GLY A 14 15.37 6.36 -22.07
CA GLY A 14 14.18 6.16 -22.91
C GLY A 14 13.01 5.46 -22.20
N LEU A 15 12.98 5.51 -20.87
CA LEU A 15 11.87 5.01 -20.04
C LEU A 15 10.67 5.96 -20.07
N ILE A 16 10.92 7.27 -20.18
CA ILE A 16 9.92 8.30 -20.41
C ILE A 16 10.38 9.18 -21.59
N ASP A 17 9.44 9.76 -22.33
CA ASP A 17 9.72 10.66 -23.46
C ASP A 17 9.59 12.14 -23.08
N GLU A 18 8.69 12.45 -22.15
CA GLU A 18 8.34 13.81 -21.79
C GLU A 18 7.82 13.91 -20.36
N VAL A 19 8.13 15.01 -19.67
CA VAL A 19 7.46 15.43 -18.44
C VAL A 19 6.40 16.46 -18.77
N ILE A 20 5.13 16.07 -18.67
CA ILE A 20 3.98 16.87 -19.08
C ILE A 20 3.68 17.94 -18.04
N SER A 21 3.46 17.51 -16.79
CA SER A 21 3.08 18.39 -15.69
C SER A 21 3.50 17.82 -14.33
N GLN A 22 3.48 18.66 -13.31
CA GLN A 22 3.60 18.26 -11.92
C GLN A 22 2.18 18.06 -11.39
N LEU A 23 1.88 16.88 -10.86
CA LEU A 23 0.57 16.56 -10.33
C LEU A 23 0.43 17.02 -8.88
N MET A 24 1.38 16.63 -8.03
CA MET A 24 1.33 16.89 -6.60
C MET A 24 2.74 16.97 -6.03
N SER A 25 2.93 17.76 -4.98
CA SER A 25 4.19 17.83 -4.22
C SER A 25 3.88 17.70 -2.74
N GLY A 26 4.26 16.57 -2.14
CA GLY A 26 4.15 16.31 -0.70
C GLY A 26 5.46 16.55 0.05
N LYS A 27 5.51 16.23 1.34
CA LYS A 27 6.75 16.34 2.13
C LYS A 27 7.82 15.33 1.67
N GLU A 28 7.39 14.13 1.27
CA GLU A 28 8.28 13.00 1.03
C GLU A 28 8.54 12.73 -0.47
N ALA A 29 7.59 13.08 -1.33
CA ALA A 29 7.70 12.86 -2.77
C ALA A 29 7.01 13.96 -3.59
N THR A 30 7.40 14.08 -4.86
CA THR A 30 6.70 14.85 -5.87
C THR A 30 6.25 13.93 -6.98
N VAL A 31 4.98 13.99 -7.37
CA VAL A 31 4.41 13.18 -8.45
C VAL A 31 4.30 14.02 -9.72
N TYR A 32 4.78 13.48 -10.83
CA TYR A 32 4.73 14.10 -12.15
C TYR A 32 3.91 13.26 -13.11
N VAL A 33 3.18 13.91 -14.00
CA VAL A 33 2.57 13.26 -15.17
C VAL A 33 3.63 13.22 -16.28
N VAL A 34 3.89 12.02 -16.80
CA VAL A 34 4.92 11.76 -17.81
C VAL A 34 4.36 10.97 -18.99
N ARG A 35 4.94 11.18 -20.17
CA ARG A 35 4.69 10.35 -21.35
C ARG A 35 5.71 9.22 -21.39
N SER A 36 5.25 8.00 -21.62
CA SER A 36 6.08 6.81 -21.82
C SER A 36 5.51 5.99 -22.98
N GLY A 37 6.11 6.17 -24.15
CA GLY A 37 5.55 5.76 -25.43
C GLY A 37 4.20 6.44 -25.69
N ASP A 38 3.21 5.62 -26.05
CA ASP A 38 1.84 6.08 -26.31
C ASP A 38 1.00 6.21 -25.02
N SER A 39 1.57 5.88 -23.85
CA SER A 39 0.89 5.90 -22.57
C SER A 39 1.26 7.13 -21.73
N ILE A 40 0.28 7.65 -21.00
CA ILE A 40 0.49 8.62 -19.92
C ILE A 40 0.60 7.88 -18.59
N ARG A 41 1.57 8.28 -17.77
CA ARG A 41 1.92 7.61 -16.51
C ARG A 41 2.24 8.62 -15.40
N CYS A 42 2.32 8.13 -14.17
CA CYS A 42 2.81 8.85 -13.01
C CYS A 42 4.27 8.51 -12.72
N ALA A 43 5.09 9.52 -12.44
CA ALA A 43 6.42 9.36 -11.88
C ALA A 43 6.46 9.97 -10.46
N LYS A 44 6.47 9.12 -9.42
CA LYS A 44 6.64 9.52 -8.02
C LYS A 44 8.13 9.63 -7.72
N VAL A 45 8.61 10.85 -7.55
CA VAL A 45 10.01 11.20 -7.27
C VAL A 45 10.19 11.42 -5.77
N TYR A 46 10.94 10.56 -5.10
CA TYR A 46 11.20 10.67 -3.67
C TYR A 46 12.23 11.79 -3.37
N LYS A 47 11.96 12.59 -2.34
CA LYS A 47 12.74 13.79 -2.00
C LYS A 47 14.00 13.50 -1.20
N ASP A 48 14.05 12.39 -0.45
CA ASP A 48 15.14 12.13 0.47
C ASP A 48 16.38 11.49 -0.20
N ALA A 49 17.56 12.03 0.11
CA ALA A 49 18.83 11.66 -0.52
C ALA A 49 19.47 10.39 0.07
N LYS A 50 18.96 9.89 1.21
CA LYS A 50 19.39 8.62 1.82
C LYS A 50 18.78 7.38 1.16
N GLN A 51 17.76 7.53 0.32
CA GLN A 51 17.22 6.47 -0.53
C GLN A 51 18.12 6.29 -1.77
N ARG A 52 19.39 5.94 -1.54
CA ARG A 52 20.36 5.69 -2.61
C ARG A 52 19.89 4.51 -3.47
N SER A 53 19.41 4.87 -4.67
CA SER A 53 19.42 4.07 -5.90
C SER A 53 19.16 2.57 -5.72
N PHE A 54 17.89 2.22 -5.56
CA PHE A 54 17.42 0.88 -5.85
C PHE A 54 17.16 0.77 -7.35
N ARG A 55 17.92 -0.10 -8.01
CA ARG A 55 17.66 -0.56 -9.38
C ARG A 55 17.34 -2.03 -9.28
N GLN A 56 16.09 -2.40 -9.58
CA GLN A 56 15.70 -3.56 -10.37
C GLN A 56 14.21 -3.88 -10.17
N ALA A 57 13.52 -4.12 -11.29
CA ALA A 57 12.18 -4.70 -11.35
C ALA A 57 12.30 -6.11 -11.94
N ALA A 58 11.55 -7.06 -11.38
CA ALA A 58 11.32 -8.37 -11.96
C ALA A 58 10.20 -8.30 -13.01
N SER A 59 10.31 -9.15 -14.01
CA SER A 59 9.46 -9.25 -15.19
C SER A 59 8.03 -9.70 -14.87
N TYR A 60 7.04 -8.95 -15.36
CA TYR A 60 5.72 -9.53 -15.64
C TYR A 60 5.53 -9.69 -17.14
N ARG A 61 5.38 -10.95 -17.56
CA ARG A 61 4.91 -11.34 -18.89
C ARG A 61 3.39 -11.21 -18.89
N ASP A 62 2.86 -10.15 -19.48
CA ASP A 62 1.48 -10.16 -19.94
C ASP A 62 1.41 -10.87 -21.30
N GLY A 63 0.54 -11.87 -21.38
CA GLY A 63 0.18 -12.63 -22.57
C GLY A 63 -0.68 -11.84 -23.58
N ARG A 64 -0.69 -10.51 -23.53
CA ARG A 64 -1.26 -9.67 -24.58
C ARG A 64 -0.14 -9.25 -25.52
N LYS A 65 -0.20 -9.76 -26.76
CA LYS A 65 0.68 -9.37 -27.88
C LYS A 65 0.62 -7.85 -28.07
N VAL A 66 1.47 -7.10 -27.39
CA VAL A 66 1.88 -5.76 -27.79
C VAL A 66 3.32 -5.91 -28.25
N GLN A 67 3.52 -5.88 -29.57
CA GLN A 67 4.83 -5.86 -30.19
C GLN A 67 5.55 -4.55 -29.86
N ASN A 68 6.07 -4.42 -28.64
CA ASN A 68 6.85 -3.25 -28.25
C ASN A 68 8.32 -3.47 -28.59
N SER A 69 8.67 -3.19 -29.85
CA SER A 69 10.04 -3.21 -30.40
C SER A 69 11.05 -2.29 -29.69
N ARG A 70 10.66 -1.59 -28.63
CA ARG A 70 11.48 -0.59 -27.90
C ARG A 70 11.99 -1.09 -26.56
N GLN A 71 11.24 -1.91 -25.83
CA GLN A 71 11.77 -2.67 -24.68
C GLN A 71 12.92 -3.59 -25.14
N ALA A 72 12.75 -4.19 -26.32
CA ALA A 72 13.81 -4.93 -27.02
C ALA A 72 15.03 -4.06 -27.32
N ARG A 73 14.87 -2.81 -27.79
CA ARG A 73 15.99 -1.88 -28.08
C ARG A 73 16.77 -1.44 -26.83
N ALA A 74 16.12 -1.36 -25.67
CA ALA A 74 16.80 -1.12 -24.40
C ALA A 74 17.65 -2.35 -23.99
N MET A 75 17.16 -3.56 -24.25
CA MET A 75 17.90 -4.82 -24.03
C MET A 75 19.07 -4.99 -25.02
N GLU A 76 18.90 -4.59 -26.28
CA GLU A 76 19.85 -4.83 -27.38
C GLU A 76 21.14 -4.01 -27.27
N LYS A 77 21.12 -2.88 -26.54
CA LYS A 77 22.28 -1.98 -26.38
C LYS A 77 23.32 -2.45 -25.35
N GLY A 78 23.19 -3.64 -24.77
CA GLY A 78 24.14 -4.16 -23.77
C GLY A 78 24.33 -3.21 -22.58
N THR A 79 23.33 -2.38 -22.31
CA THR A 79 23.39 -1.37 -21.26
C THR A 79 23.31 -2.07 -19.90
N ARG A 80 23.67 -1.32 -18.85
CA ARG A 80 23.57 -1.73 -17.44
C ARG A 80 22.23 -2.47 -17.12
N TYR A 81 21.15 -2.15 -17.85
CA TYR A 81 19.84 -2.83 -17.89
C TYR A 81 19.86 -4.35 -18.17
N GLY A 82 20.69 -4.85 -19.10
CA GLY A 82 20.71 -6.28 -19.48
C GLY A 82 21.53 -7.18 -18.54
N ARG A 83 22.55 -6.62 -17.86
CA ARG A 83 23.34 -7.33 -16.84
C ARG A 83 22.67 -7.36 -15.46
N GLN A 84 21.80 -6.39 -15.21
CA GLN A 84 21.06 -6.23 -13.95
C GLN A 84 19.74 -7.04 -13.95
N MET A 85 19.67 -8.18 -14.62
CA MET A 85 18.52 -9.10 -14.50
C MET A 85 18.77 -10.22 -13.50
N GLN A 86 19.92 -10.23 -12.82
CA GLN A 86 20.39 -11.36 -12.01
C GLN A 86 20.53 -11.11 -10.49
N GLU A 87 20.21 -9.92 -9.94
CA GLU A 87 20.50 -9.68 -8.50
C GLU A 87 19.34 -9.00 -7.73
N GLU A 88 18.69 -9.79 -6.89
CA GLU A 88 17.88 -9.43 -5.71
C GLU A 88 18.78 -8.75 -4.64
N LEU A 89 18.43 -7.74 -3.83
CA LEU A 89 17.21 -7.46 -3.05
C LEU A 89 17.29 -6.07 -2.37
N TRP A 90 16.18 -5.71 -1.69
CA TRP A 90 15.87 -4.53 -0.84
C TRP A 90 15.34 -3.33 -1.62
N GLN A 91 14.13 -2.90 -1.28
CA GLN A 91 13.36 -1.84 -1.93
C GLN A 91 12.75 -0.94 -0.83
N ASN A 92 12.32 0.28 -1.18
CA ASN A 92 11.48 1.06 -0.26
C ASN A 92 10.25 0.20 0.11
N ALA A 93 9.91 0.07 1.40
CA ALA A 93 8.81 -0.77 1.88
C ALA A 93 7.48 -0.44 1.15
N GLU A 94 7.26 0.83 0.81
CA GLU A 94 6.13 1.28 0.00
C GLU A 94 6.11 0.64 -1.39
N VAL A 95 7.28 0.60 -2.06
CA VAL A 95 7.40 0.06 -3.42
C VAL A 95 7.15 -1.44 -3.40
N ASP A 96 7.74 -2.16 -2.44
CA ASP A 96 7.52 -3.60 -2.27
C ASP A 96 6.05 -3.92 -2.01
N ALA A 97 5.42 -3.18 -1.08
CA ALA A 97 3.99 -3.28 -0.82
C ALA A 97 3.18 -3.04 -2.10
N LEU A 98 3.46 -1.99 -2.87
CA LEU A 98 2.73 -1.69 -4.11
C LEU A 98 2.84 -2.82 -5.14
N PHE A 99 4.04 -3.37 -5.36
CA PHE A 99 4.23 -4.51 -6.26
C PHE A 99 3.53 -5.78 -5.76
N ARG A 100 3.64 -6.09 -4.46
CA ARG A 100 2.99 -7.23 -3.82
C ARG A 100 1.47 -7.15 -3.96
N LEU A 101 0.89 -5.98 -3.71
CA LEU A 101 -0.55 -5.73 -3.83
C LEU A 101 -1.02 -5.80 -5.29
N ALA A 102 -0.26 -5.23 -6.23
CA ALA A 102 -0.59 -5.33 -7.65
C ALA A 102 -0.60 -6.79 -8.14
N ASN A 103 0.39 -7.59 -7.72
CA ASN A 103 0.47 -9.02 -8.04
C ASN A 103 -0.66 -9.84 -7.37
N ALA A 104 -1.20 -9.35 -6.25
CA ALA A 104 -2.35 -9.94 -5.57
C ALA A 104 -3.71 -9.46 -6.14
N ASN A 105 -3.71 -8.76 -7.29
CA ASN A 105 -4.91 -8.19 -7.92
C ASN A 105 -5.72 -7.28 -6.99
N VAL A 106 -5.02 -6.53 -6.12
CA VAL A 106 -5.60 -5.39 -5.41
C VAL A 106 -5.62 -4.19 -6.35
N ARG A 107 -6.69 -3.39 -6.28
CA ARG A 107 -6.83 -2.14 -7.04
C ARG A 107 -5.92 -1.06 -6.46
N VAL A 108 -4.67 -1.08 -6.91
CA VAL A 108 -3.64 -0.04 -6.70
C VAL A 108 -3.11 0.43 -8.06
N PRO A 109 -2.45 1.61 -8.17
CA PRO A 109 -1.83 2.02 -9.42
C PRO A 109 -0.80 0.99 -9.86
N LEU A 110 -0.92 0.46 -11.08
CA LEU A 110 0.00 -0.57 -11.57
C LEU A 110 1.45 -0.05 -11.58
N PRO A 111 2.38 -0.63 -10.79
CA PRO A 111 3.76 -0.22 -10.80
C PRO A 111 4.49 -0.82 -12.02
N TYR A 112 5.34 -0.03 -12.67
CA TYR A 112 6.14 -0.48 -13.82
C TYR A 112 7.60 -0.71 -13.43
N ILE A 113 8.20 0.29 -12.79
CA ILE A 113 9.61 0.26 -12.41
C ILE A 113 9.89 1.29 -11.32
N CYS A 114 10.78 0.97 -10.39
CA CYS A 114 11.41 1.94 -9.51
C CYS A 114 12.92 1.99 -9.82
N THR A 115 13.42 3.17 -10.19
CA THR A 115 14.86 3.40 -10.43
C THR A 115 15.26 4.80 -10.03
N ASP A 116 16.47 4.95 -9.48
CA ASP A 116 17.09 6.25 -9.19
C ASP A 116 16.24 7.17 -8.26
N GLY A 117 15.43 6.55 -7.40
CA GLY A 117 14.50 7.24 -6.50
C GLY A 117 13.23 7.73 -7.19
N VAL A 118 12.86 7.12 -8.31
CA VAL A 118 11.65 7.41 -9.08
C VAL A 118 10.87 6.13 -9.31
N LEU A 119 9.64 6.10 -8.80
CA LEU A 119 8.65 5.05 -9.10
C LEU A 119 7.78 5.50 -10.27
N LEU A 120 7.86 4.75 -11.38
CA LEU A 120 6.99 4.89 -12.54
C LEU A 120 5.80 3.93 -12.37
N MET A 121 4.59 4.47 -12.38
CA MET A 121 3.35 3.73 -12.17
C MET A 121 2.21 4.26 -13.04
N GLU A 122 1.09 3.56 -13.05
CA GLU A 122 -0.15 3.98 -13.70
C GLU A 122 -0.58 5.39 -13.27
N LEU A 123 -1.06 6.18 -14.23
CA LEU A 123 -1.87 7.36 -13.93
C LEU A 123 -3.32 6.89 -13.84
N VAL A 124 -3.90 6.96 -12.65
CA VAL A 124 -5.32 6.66 -12.44
C VAL A 124 -6.15 7.82 -12.97
N VAL A 125 -7.06 7.53 -13.90
CA VAL A 125 -7.86 8.54 -14.60
C VAL A 125 -9.35 8.33 -14.41
N ASP A 126 -10.12 9.40 -14.56
CA ASP A 126 -11.57 9.37 -14.67
C ASP A 126 -12.04 8.95 -16.08
N ASP A 127 -13.35 8.99 -16.31
CA ASP A 127 -14.01 8.56 -17.55
C ASP A 127 -13.71 9.47 -18.76
N ILE A 128 -13.30 10.71 -18.50
CA ILE A 128 -12.94 11.71 -19.51
C ILE A 128 -11.41 11.87 -19.67
N GLY A 129 -10.62 11.09 -18.93
CA GLY A 129 -9.17 11.01 -19.04
C GLY A 129 -8.39 12.03 -18.22
N ASN A 130 -9.04 12.74 -17.29
CA ASN A 130 -8.35 13.56 -16.28
C ASN A 130 -7.90 12.69 -15.11
N VAL A 131 -7.07 13.25 -14.21
CA VAL A 131 -6.68 12.55 -12.98
C VAL A 131 -7.94 12.24 -12.16
N ALA A 132 -8.08 10.98 -11.76
CA ALA A 132 -9.22 10.54 -10.97
C ALA A 132 -9.35 11.37 -9.67
N PRO A 133 -10.57 11.81 -9.31
CA PRO A 133 -10.78 12.52 -8.07
C PRO A 133 -10.53 11.61 -6.86
N ARG A 134 -10.19 12.21 -5.71
CA ARG A 134 -10.16 11.47 -4.46
C ARG A 134 -11.58 11.16 -4.01
N LEU A 135 -11.74 10.06 -3.30
CA LEU A 135 -13.03 9.69 -2.70
C LEU A 135 -13.57 10.82 -1.80
N ALA A 136 -12.67 11.50 -1.07
CA ALA A 136 -12.99 12.68 -0.24
C ALA A 136 -13.66 13.84 -0.99
N ASP A 137 -13.39 13.98 -2.28
CA ASP A 137 -13.81 15.11 -3.11
C ASP A 137 -15.10 14.81 -3.90
N VAL A 138 -15.71 13.64 -3.67
CA VAL A 138 -16.86 13.15 -4.45
C VAL A 138 -18.08 12.99 -3.54
N ASP A 139 -19.17 13.64 -3.93
CA ASP A 139 -20.48 13.44 -3.33
C ASP A 139 -21.16 12.19 -3.93
N MET A 140 -21.94 11.47 -3.14
CA MET A 140 -22.51 10.19 -3.55
C MET A 140 -23.86 9.90 -2.89
N THR A 141 -24.67 9.08 -3.57
CA THR A 141 -25.94 8.61 -3.01
C THR A 141 -25.69 7.52 -1.95
N PRO A 142 -26.64 7.27 -1.04
CA PRO A 142 -26.53 6.18 -0.08
C PRO A 142 -26.28 4.81 -0.73
N GLU A 143 -26.91 4.52 -1.87
CA GLU A 143 -26.74 3.26 -2.60
C GLU A 143 -25.31 3.12 -3.13
N ARG A 144 -24.76 4.20 -3.69
CA ARG A 144 -23.39 4.23 -4.20
C ARG A 144 -22.36 4.12 -3.07
N ALA A 145 -22.64 4.73 -1.91
CA ALA A 145 -21.81 4.61 -0.73
C ALA A 145 -21.70 3.15 -0.26
N LEU A 146 -22.82 2.42 -0.18
CA LEU A 146 -22.83 1.01 0.18
C LEU A 146 -22.04 0.15 -0.82
N GLU A 147 -22.22 0.39 -2.12
CA GLU A 147 -21.49 -0.32 -3.18
C GLU A 147 -19.98 -0.11 -3.08
N LEU A 148 -19.54 1.15 -2.98
CA LEU A 148 -18.12 1.50 -2.88
C LEU A 148 -17.49 0.98 -1.59
N HIS A 149 -18.20 1.06 -0.47
CA HIS A 149 -17.77 0.49 0.80
C HIS A 149 -17.53 -1.03 0.68
N ALA A 150 -18.47 -1.76 0.10
CA ALA A 150 -18.32 -3.20 -0.13
C ALA A 150 -17.14 -3.53 -1.06
N LEU A 151 -16.95 -2.75 -2.14
CA LEU A 151 -15.81 -2.91 -3.03
C LEU A 151 -14.47 -2.68 -2.30
N LEU A 152 -14.39 -1.66 -1.46
CA LEU A 152 -13.20 -1.34 -0.67
C LEU A 152 -12.91 -2.38 0.41
N LEU A 153 -13.94 -2.90 1.11
CA LEU A 153 -13.75 -4.01 2.05
C LEU A 153 -13.15 -5.24 1.36
N ASN A 154 -13.62 -5.56 0.16
CA ASN A 154 -13.01 -6.64 -0.64
C ASN A 154 -11.55 -6.35 -1.00
N GLN A 155 -11.18 -5.09 -1.25
CA GLN A 155 -9.76 -4.72 -1.44
C GLN A 155 -8.97 -4.89 -0.14
N VAL A 156 -9.49 -4.46 1.01
CA VAL A 156 -8.85 -4.62 2.32
C VAL A 156 -8.61 -6.10 2.63
N VAL A 157 -9.60 -6.96 2.39
CA VAL A 157 -9.45 -8.43 2.55
C VAL A 157 -8.33 -8.96 1.65
N ARG A 158 -8.29 -8.56 0.37
CA ARG A 158 -7.23 -8.97 -0.55
C ARG A 158 -5.85 -8.48 -0.13
N MET A 159 -5.74 -7.25 0.37
CA MET A 159 -4.50 -6.71 0.92
C MET A 159 -4.03 -7.57 2.10
N LEU A 160 -4.93 -7.89 3.03
CA LEU A 160 -4.62 -8.71 4.19
C LEU A 160 -4.27 -10.16 3.82
N CYS A 161 -4.98 -10.78 2.88
CA CYS A 161 -4.61 -12.08 2.32
C CYS A 161 -3.24 -12.04 1.62
N ALA A 162 -2.88 -10.90 1.02
CA ALA A 162 -1.54 -10.68 0.51
C ALA A 162 -0.52 -10.41 1.63
N GLY A 163 -0.93 -10.31 2.90
CA GLY A 163 -0.11 -10.08 4.09
C GLY A 163 0.24 -8.61 4.35
N ILE A 164 -0.48 -7.67 3.74
CA ILE A 164 -0.23 -6.23 3.85
C ILE A 164 -1.45 -5.53 4.46
N ILE A 165 -1.20 -4.64 5.42
CA ILE A 165 -2.18 -3.70 5.97
C ILE A 165 -1.78 -2.30 5.51
N HIS A 166 -2.75 -1.45 5.16
CA HIS A 166 -2.45 -0.11 4.65
C HIS A 166 -1.86 0.79 5.73
N GLY A 167 -2.44 0.76 6.93
CA GLY A 167 -1.97 1.48 8.12
C GLY A 167 -2.35 2.96 8.19
N ASP A 168 -3.01 3.48 7.16
CA ASP A 168 -3.50 4.87 7.06
C ASP A 168 -4.61 4.97 6.00
N LEU A 169 -5.46 3.96 5.87
CA LEU A 169 -6.51 3.96 4.85
C LEU A 169 -7.60 4.96 5.21
N SER A 170 -7.89 5.89 4.29
CA SER A 170 -8.91 6.92 4.43
C SER A 170 -9.41 7.36 3.04
N GLU A 171 -10.46 8.17 3.01
CA GLU A 171 -11.03 8.76 1.79
C GLU A 171 -10.03 9.62 0.98
N TYR A 172 -8.96 10.09 1.61
CA TYR A 172 -7.91 10.86 0.95
C TYR A 172 -6.90 9.98 0.21
N ASN A 173 -6.81 8.71 0.60
CA ASN A 173 -5.89 7.70 0.05
C ASN A 173 -6.59 6.75 -0.94
N ILE A 174 -7.75 7.17 -1.46
CA ILE A 174 -8.53 6.41 -2.44
C ILE A 174 -8.87 7.34 -3.61
N LEU A 175 -8.57 6.90 -4.84
CA LEU A 175 -9.00 7.55 -6.07
C LEU A 175 -10.19 6.80 -6.67
N LEU A 176 -11.15 7.51 -7.26
CA LEU A 176 -12.30 6.91 -7.93
C LEU A 176 -12.08 6.85 -9.45
N ALA A 177 -11.74 5.66 -9.95
CA ALA A 177 -11.70 5.37 -11.37
C ALA A 177 -13.08 4.87 -11.86
N PRO A 178 -13.37 4.90 -13.18
CA PRO A 178 -14.65 4.45 -13.74
C PRO A 178 -15.01 3.01 -13.40
N ASP A 179 -13.99 2.17 -13.22
CA ASP A 179 -14.12 0.75 -12.94
C ASP A 179 -13.96 0.41 -11.44
N GLY A 180 -13.86 1.42 -10.57
CA GLY A 180 -13.92 1.26 -9.12
C GLY A 180 -12.88 2.08 -8.34
N PRO A 181 -12.89 1.95 -7.00
CA PRO A 181 -11.93 2.61 -6.13
C PRO A 181 -10.53 2.02 -6.29
N VAL A 182 -9.53 2.90 -6.30
CA VAL A 182 -8.10 2.57 -6.39
C VAL A 182 -7.39 3.11 -5.15
N ILE A 183 -6.78 2.22 -4.37
CA ILE A 183 -6.05 2.54 -3.15
C ILE A 183 -4.67 3.07 -3.51
N ILE A 184 -4.26 4.17 -2.90
CA ILE A 184 -2.98 4.84 -3.15
C ILE A 184 -2.25 5.14 -1.84
N ASP A 185 -0.96 5.48 -1.96
CA ASP A 185 -0.10 5.94 -0.86
C ASP A 185 0.11 4.91 0.26
N LEU A 186 1.15 4.09 0.11
CA LEU A 186 1.47 2.98 1.01
C LEU A 186 2.70 3.22 1.93
N PRO A 187 3.12 4.46 2.31
CA PRO A 187 4.32 4.63 3.12
C PRO A 187 4.15 4.11 4.55
N GLN A 188 2.91 3.98 5.03
CA GLN A 188 2.57 3.42 6.35
C GLN A 188 2.15 1.95 6.29
N ALA A 189 2.29 1.31 5.13
CA ALA A 189 1.91 -0.09 4.97
C ALA A 189 2.82 -1.00 5.79
N VAL A 190 2.22 -1.98 6.45
CA VAL A 190 2.92 -2.92 7.35
C VAL A 190 2.59 -4.36 6.99
N ASP A 191 3.51 -5.27 7.33
CA ASP A 191 3.26 -6.70 7.23
C ASP A 191 2.34 -7.16 8.37
N ALA A 192 1.33 -7.95 8.02
CA ALA A 192 0.30 -8.40 8.96
C ALA A 192 0.80 -9.44 9.97
N ALA A 193 1.81 -10.25 9.62
CA ALA A 193 2.28 -11.35 10.47
C ALA A 193 3.37 -10.92 11.47
N GLY A 194 4.06 -9.80 11.21
CA GLY A 194 5.23 -9.35 11.96
C GLY A 194 5.00 -8.15 12.88
N ASN A 195 3.77 -7.65 13.01
CA ASN A 195 3.47 -6.41 13.73
C ASN A 195 2.40 -6.62 14.81
N ASN A 196 2.76 -6.39 16.07
CA ASN A 196 1.84 -6.51 17.21
C ASN A 196 0.65 -5.54 17.12
N GLU A 197 0.81 -4.42 16.40
CA GLU A 197 -0.23 -3.41 16.18
C GLU A 197 -1.07 -3.70 14.93
N ALA A 198 -0.82 -4.79 14.19
CA ALA A 198 -1.48 -5.11 12.93
C ALA A 198 -3.01 -5.14 13.07
N ALA A 199 -3.53 -5.83 14.09
CA ALA A 199 -4.96 -5.92 14.36
C ALA A 199 -5.61 -4.53 14.54
N ALA A 200 -4.97 -3.68 15.35
CA ALA A 200 -5.44 -2.33 15.62
C ALA A 200 -5.31 -1.40 14.40
N MET A 201 -4.28 -1.58 13.58
CA MET A 201 -4.09 -0.84 12.32
C MET A 201 -5.18 -1.20 11.31
N LEU A 202 -5.46 -2.50 11.11
CA LEU A 202 -6.53 -2.94 10.23
C LEU A 202 -7.90 -2.46 10.73
N GLY A 203 -8.15 -2.57 12.03
CA GLY A 203 -9.38 -2.07 12.64
C GLY A 203 -9.60 -0.59 12.33
N ARG A 204 -8.57 0.24 12.53
CA ARG A 204 -8.62 1.67 12.19
C ARG A 204 -8.85 1.93 10.71
N ASP A 205 -8.16 1.22 9.82
CA ASP A 205 -8.34 1.36 8.37
C ASP A 205 -9.80 1.10 7.97
N VAL A 206 -10.41 0.04 8.52
CA VAL A 206 -11.80 -0.33 8.22
C VAL A 206 -12.81 0.62 8.89
N ASP A 207 -12.55 1.05 10.12
CA ASP A 207 -13.40 2.00 10.85
C ASP A 207 -13.40 3.39 10.19
N ASN A 208 -12.27 3.82 9.61
CA ASN A 208 -12.19 5.04 8.82
C ASN A 208 -13.12 4.98 7.60
N LEU A 209 -13.13 3.85 6.88
CA LEU A 209 -14.07 3.64 5.77
C LEU A 209 -15.52 3.68 6.25
N ALA A 210 -15.86 2.95 7.32
CA ALA A 210 -17.21 2.93 7.87
C ALA A 210 -17.66 4.34 8.31
N THR A 211 -16.75 5.11 8.91
CA THR A 211 -17.01 6.49 9.35
C THR A 211 -17.27 7.42 8.17
N PHE A 212 -16.43 7.36 7.12
CA PHE A 212 -16.60 8.18 5.92
C PHE A 212 -17.91 7.84 5.20
N PHE A 213 -18.14 6.57 4.86
CA PHE A 213 -19.36 6.18 4.14
C PHE A 213 -20.61 6.29 5.01
N GLY A 214 -20.48 6.21 6.33
CA GLY A 214 -21.55 6.41 7.30
C GLY A 214 -22.19 7.79 7.26
N GLN A 215 -21.50 8.79 6.69
CA GLN A 215 -22.06 10.12 6.43
C GLN A 215 -23.18 10.08 5.38
N PHE A 216 -23.12 9.12 4.45
CA PHE A 216 -24.11 8.92 3.37
C PHE A 216 -25.05 7.75 3.68
N ALA A 217 -24.56 6.71 4.35
CA ALA A 217 -25.27 5.49 4.69
C ALA A 217 -25.10 5.14 6.18
N PRO A 218 -25.91 5.74 7.09
CA PRO A 218 -25.72 5.64 8.53
C PRO A 218 -25.69 4.21 9.11
N GLN A 219 -26.30 3.25 8.42
CA GLN A 219 -26.27 1.84 8.79
C GLN A 219 -24.85 1.25 8.86
N LEU A 220 -23.86 1.84 8.19
CA LEU A 220 -22.46 1.37 8.22
C LEU A 220 -21.78 1.64 9.57
N LEU A 221 -22.22 2.66 10.31
CA LEU A 221 -21.60 3.07 11.58
C LEU A 221 -21.73 2.03 12.71
N GLY A 222 -22.69 1.10 12.59
CA GLY A 222 -22.90 0.02 13.55
C GLY A 222 -22.23 -1.30 13.17
N THR A 223 -21.39 -1.32 12.13
CA THR A 223 -20.73 -2.53 11.64
C THR A 223 -19.34 -2.69 12.24
N HIS A 224 -18.87 -3.93 12.37
CA HIS A 224 -17.59 -4.29 12.98
C HIS A 224 -16.73 -5.14 12.04
N TYR A 225 -16.69 -4.75 10.76
CA TYR A 225 -15.95 -5.49 9.72
C TYR A 225 -14.47 -5.67 10.05
N GLY A 226 -13.80 -4.66 10.64
CA GLY A 226 -12.37 -4.76 10.96
C GLY A 226 -12.07 -5.92 11.92
N LYS A 227 -12.90 -6.06 12.96
CA LYS A 227 -12.79 -7.16 13.93
C LYS A 227 -13.13 -8.51 13.29
N GLU A 228 -14.21 -8.58 12.51
CA GLU A 228 -14.63 -9.81 11.80
C GLU A 228 -13.53 -10.31 10.85
N ILE A 229 -12.99 -9.43 10.02
CA ILE A 229 -11.90 -9.74 9.07
C ILE A 229 -10.68 -10.26 9.83
N TRP A 230 -10.28 -9.60 10.92
CA TRP A 230 -9.12 -10.02 11.70
C TRP A 230 -9.32 -11.40 12.35
N THR A 231 -10.49 -11.65 12.94
CA THR A 231 -10.81 -12.96 13.53
C THR A 231 -10.74 -14.08 12.49
N LEU A 232 -11.29 -13.88 11.29
CA LEU A 232 -11.18 -14.85 10.19
C LEU A 232 -9.72 -15.04 9.75
N PHE A 233 -8.92 -13.97 9.74
CA PHE A 233 -7.51 -14.03 9.38
C PHE A 233 -6.68 -14.84 10.39
N GLU A 234 -6.85 -14.58 11.68
CA GLU A 234 -6.18 -15.32 12.77
C GLU A 234 -6.57 -16.80 12.79
N ALA A 235 -7.83 -17.11 12.47
CA ALA A 235 -8.30 -18.49 12.33
C ALA A 235 -7.75 -19.21 11.08
N GLY A 236 -7.12 -18.48 10.14
CA GLY A 236 -6.68 -19.01 8.85
C GLY A 236 -7.83 -19.31 7.89
N GLU A 237 -9.01 -18.72 8.13
CA GLU A 237 -10.25 -18.95 7.37
C GLU A 237 -10.56 -17.81 6.39
N LEU A 238 -9.82 -16.69 6.46
CA LEU A 238 -10.01 -15.56 5.56
C LEU A 238 -9.55 -15.88 4.13
N THR A 239 -10.45 -15.66 3.18
CA THR A 239 -10.21 -15.77 1.74
C THR A 239 -10.74 -14.52 1.03
N SER A 240 -10.32 -14.29 -0.22
CA SER A 240 -10.84 -13.17 -1.03
C SER A 240 -12.34 -13.27 -1.33
N GLU A 241 -12.94 -14.44 -1.11
CA GLU A 241 -14.36 -14.72 -1.34
C GLU A 241 -15.14 -14.87 -0.02
N SER A 242 -14.51 -14.58 1.12
CA SER A 242 -15.16 -14.66 2.43
C SER A 242 -16.32 -13.65 2.49
N VAL A 243 -17.50 -14.16 2.83
CA VAL A 243 -18.70 -13.33 2.98
C VAL A 243 -18.69 -12.72 4.37
N LEU A 244 -18.53 -11.40 4.44
CA LEU A 244 -18.54 -10.64 5.67
C LEU A 244 -19.96 -10.21 6.04
N THR A 245 -20.29 -10.28 7.32
CA THR A 245 -21.60 -9.93 7.87
C THR A 245 -21.61 -8.52 8.47
N GLY A 246 -20.44 -7.99 8.84
CA GLY A 246 -20.31 -6.74 9.59
C GLY A 246 -20.73 -6.88 11.04
N HIS A 247 -21.03 -8.10 11.51
CA HIS A 247 -21.51 -8.37 12.86
C HIS A 247 -20.58 -9.35 13.55
N VAL A 248 -19.96 -8.90 14.64
CA VAL A 248 -19.19 -9.78 15.51
C VAL A 248 -20.01 -10.00 16.77
N GLU A 249 -20.25 -11.26 17.14
CA GLU A 249 -20.82 -11.56 18.45
C GLU A 249 -19.94 -10.94 19.53
N ALA A 250 -20.54 -10.20 20.46
CA ALA A 250 -19.80 -9.66 21.58
C ALA A 250 -19.16 -10.83 22.34
N ASP A 251 -17.83 -10.79 22.49
CA ASP A 251 -17.15 -11.74 23.35
C ASP A 251 -17.55 -11.40 24.79
N THR A 252 -18.55 -12.13 25.29
CA THR A 252 -19.10 -11.97 26.64
C THR A 252 -18.34 -12.78 27.67
N ARG A 253 -17.25 -13.45 27.26
CA ARG A 253 -16.38 -14.16 28.20
C ARG A 253 -15.78 -13.12 29.15
N PRO A 254 -15.88 -13.33 30.48
CA PRO A 254 -15.21 -12.47 31.44
C PRO A 254 -13.73 -12.43 31.11
N VAL A 255 -13.16 -11.22 31.06
CA VAL A 255 -11.70 -11.06 31.02
C VAL A 255 -11.15 -11.77 32.25
N ASP A 256 -10.28 -12.75 32.05
CA ASP A 256 -9.59 -13.44 33.13
C ASP A 256 -8.55 -12.49 33.72
N MET A 257 -8.99 -11.73 34.72
CA MET A 257 -8.16 -10.74 35.39
C MET A 257 -7.00 -11.39 36.14
N ASP A 258 -7.13 -12.66 36.54
CA ASP A 258 -6.08 -13.37 37.25
C ASP A 258 -4.95 -13.75 36.27
N ALA A 259 -5.30 -14.29 35.09
CA ALA A 259 -4.31 -14.59 34.05
C ALA A 259 -3.54 -13.34 33.56
N LEU A 260 -4.23 -12.20 33.41
CA LEU A 260 -3.59 -10.93 33.04
C LEU A 260 -2.66 -10.39 34.14
N MET A 261 -3.02 -10.57 35.41
CA MET A 261 -2.17 -10.18 36.53
C MET A 261 -0.93 -11.06 36.61
N ASP A 262 -1.07 -12.37 36.38
CA ASP A 262 0.05 -13.31 36.32
C ASP A 262 1.04 -12.93 35.21
N ASP A 263 0.56 -12.64 33.99
CA ASP A 263 1.41 -12.20 32.87
C ASP A 263 2.16 -10.89 33.18
N LEU A 264 1.51 -9.94 33.84
CA LEU A 264 2.11 -8.66 34.26
C LEU A 264 3.17 -8.85 35.34
N GLU A 265 2.93 -9.76 36.29
CA GLU A 265 3.90 -10.08 37.33
C GLU A 265 5.12 -10.78 36.75
N ASP A 266 4.93 -11.74 35.83
CA ASP A 266 6.01 -12.43 35.13
C ASP A 266 6.88 -11.45 34.31
N ALA A 267 6.26 -10.54 33.55
CA ALA A 267 6.98 -9.50 32.82
C ALA A 267 7.80 -8.59 33.75
N ARG A 268 7.24 -8.23 34.91
CA ARG A 268 7.93 -7.42 35.92
C ARG A 268 9.13 -8.18 36.51
N PHE A 269 8.99 -9.46 36.79
CA PHE A 269 10.09 -10.29 37.31
C PHE A 269 11.22 -10.45 36.30
N GLU A 270 10.90 -10.63 35.01
CA GLU A 270 11.90 -10.68 33.94
C GLU A 270 12.66 -9.36 33.79
N GLU A 271 11.96 -8.23 33.88
CA GLU A 271 12.55 -6.90 33.80
C GLU A 271 13.47 -6.61 35.00
N GLU A 272 13.02 -6.96 36.22
CA GLU A 272 13.85 -6.87 37.43
C GLU A 272 15.09 -7.76 37.36
N ALA A 273 14.98 -8.97 36.80
CA ALA A 273 16.10 -9.88 36.60
C ALA A 273 17.14 -9.31 35.61
N ARG A 274 16.67 -8.72 34.50
CA ARG A 274 17.53 -8.00 33.53
C ARG A 274 18.26 -6.84 34.18
N GLN A 275 17.55 -5.99 34.93
CA GLN A 275 18.14 -4.84 35.60
C GLN A 275 19.20 -5.24 36.64
N ARG A 276 18.95 -6.32 37.41
CA ARG A 276 19.93 -6.86 38.37
C ARG A 276 21.18 -7.41 37.68
N TYR A 277 21.00 -8.09 36.55
CA TYR A 277 22.13 -8.59 35.75
C TYR A 277 22.99 -7.44 35.21
N GLU A 278 22.36 -6.39 34.65
CA GLU A 278 23.06 -5.21 34.14
C GLU A 278 23.78 -4.40 35.23
N GLN A 279 23.17 -4.26 36.41
CA GLN A 279 23.80 -3.61 37.56
C GLN A 279 24.99 -4.42 38.11
N GLY A 280 24.89 -5.75 38.11
CA GLY A 280 25.99 -6.65 38.48
C GLY A 280 27.19 -6.55 37.54
N LEU A 281 26.95 -6.37 36.24
CA LEU A 281 28.00 -6.14 35.23
C LEU A 281 28.68 -4.76 35.35
N ARG A 282 27.94 -3.72 35.78
CA ARG A 282 28.51 -2.37 35.99
C ARG A 282 29.26 -2.22 37.32
N GLY A 283 28.99 -3.05 38.32
CA GLY A 283 29.70 -3.04 39.61
C GLY A 283 31.01 -3.85 39.63
N ALA A 284 31.36 -4.53 38.54
CA ALA A 284 32.53 -5.40 38.43
C ALA A 284 33.71 -4.81 37.61
N ASN A 285 33.61 -3.54 37.20
CA ASN A 285 34.70 -2.71 36.62
C ASN A 285 35.08 -1.59 37.59
#